data_AF-A0A146FIR2-F1
#
_entry.id   AF-A0A146FIR2-F1
#
_cell.length_a   1.000
_cell.length_b   1.000
_cell.length_c   1.000
_cell.angle_alpha   90.00
_cell.angle_beta   90.00
_cell.angle_gamma   90.00
#
_symmetry.space_group_name_H-M   'P 1'
#
loop_
_entity.id
_entity.type
_entity.pdbx_description
1 polymer ?
#
loop_
_entity_poly.entity_id
_entity_poly.type
_entity_poly.pdbx_seq_one_letter_code
_entity_poly.pdbx_strand_id
1 'polypeptide(L)'
;MARKFPVDSAGPDIVRDYIITTLIRKHEATPEYAEKLATSWQLGRVRELRSATLKHLQDDFGNDVGLCIYRSIREDMLEDWQETTAAAVTIYRLKYVEALKGGSS
;
A
#
# COMPACT_ATOMS: atom_id res chain seq x y z
N MET A 1 4.71 -0.11 -13.06
CA MET A 1 3.89 -0.97 -12.18
C MET A 1 2.96 -0.08 -11.38
N ALA A 2 1.77 -0.58 -11.04
CA ALA A 2 0.81 0.16 -10.22
C ALA A 2 1.28 0.14 -8.76
N ARG A 3 1.14 1.27 -8.05
CA ARG A 3 1.42 1.34 -6.61
C ARG A 3 0.59 0.30 -5.86
N LYS A 4 1.20 -0.42 -4.92
CA LYS A 4 0.52 -1.39 -4.06
C LYS A 4 -0.34 -0.68 -3.01
N PHE A 5 0.15 0.42 -2.45
CA PHE A 5 -0.64 1.24 -1.53
C PHE A 5 -1.33 2.38 -2.29
N PRO A 6 -2.65 2.60 -2.07
CA PRO A 6 -3.38 3.64 -2.79
C PRO A 6 -2.84 5.04 -2.50
N VAL A 7 -3.15 5.98 -3.40
CA VAL A 7 -2.75 7.39 -3.24
C VAL A 7 -3.51 8.07 -2.10
N ASP A 8 -2.84 8.97 -1.39
CA ASP A 8 -3.39 9.62 -0.18
C ASP A 8 -4.67 10.43 -0.43
N SER A 9 -4.90 10.86 -1.68
CA SER A 9 -6.09 11.56 -2.12
C SER A 9 -7.27 10.64 -2.41
N ALA A 10 -7.10 9.32 -2.38
CA ALA A 10 -8.18 8.40 -2.72
C ALA A 10 -9.27 8.42 -1.64
N GLY A 11 -10.51 8.34 -2.12
CA GLY A 11 -11.71 8.34 -1.30
C GLY A 11 -11.88 7.03 -0.50
N PRO A 12 -12.90 6.98 0.34
CA PRO A 12 -13.17 5.83 1.20
C PRO A 12 -13.46 4.55 0.40
N ASP A 13 -14.03 4.63 -0.80
CA ASP A 13 -14.29 3.44 -1.63
C ASP A 13 -13.01 2.70 -2.03
N ILE A 14 -11.94 3.45 -2.34
CA ILE A 14 -10.63 2.88 -2.65
C ILE A 14 -9.97 2.29 -1.40
N VAL A 15 -10.23 2.87 -0.23
CA VAL A 15 -9.77 2.30 1.06
C VAL A 15 -10.42 0.95 1.32
N ARG A 16 -11.74 0.85 1.09
CA ARG A 16 -12.47 -0.40 1.28
C ARG A 16 -11.98 -1.47 0.31
N ASP A 17 -11.82 -1.14 -0.96
CA ASP A 17 -11.28 -2.06 -1.98
C ASP A 17 -9.87 -2.56 -1.60
N TYR A 18 -9.01 -1.68 -1.09
CA TYR A 18 -7.68 -2.06 -0.59
C TYR A 18 -7.76 -3.01 0.61
N ILE A 19 -8.63 -2.74 1.59
CA ILE A 19 -8.82 -3.61 2.77
C ILE A 19 -9.34 -4.98 2.32
N ILE A 20 -10.34 -5.02 1.44
CA ILE A 20 -10.91 -6.26 0.90
C ILE A 20 -9.82 -7.08 0.21
N THR A 21 -9.13 -6.45 -0.73
CA THR A 21 -8.06 -7.08 -1.51
C THR A 21 -6.94 -7.59 -0.61
N THR A 22 -6.56 -6.82 0.42
CA THR A 22 -5.53 -7.19 1.39
C THR A 22 -5.93 -8.43 2.18
N LEU A 23 -7.16 -8.44 2.71
CA LEU A 23 -7.66 -9.56 3.51
C LEU A 23 -7.80 -10.84 2.69
N ILE A 24 -8.32 -10.74 1.46
CA ILE A 24 -8.46 -11.91 0.57
C ILE A 24 -7.10 -12.42 0.12
N ARG A 25 -6.22 -11.54 -0.38
CA ARG A 25 -4.97 -11.98 -1.03
C ARG A 25 -3.85 -12.33 -0.06
N LYS A 26 -3.74 -11.62 1.07
CA LYS A 26 -2.66 -11.84 2.04
C LYS A 26 -3.06 -12.73 3.20
N HIS A 27 -4.35 -12.76 3.56
CA HIS A 27 -4.85 -13.45 4.74
C HIS A 27 -5.89 -14.53 4.42
N GLU A 28 -6.11 -14.83 3.14
CA GLU A 28 -7.04 -15.87 2.64
C GLU A 28 -8.46 -15.75 3.23
N ALA A 29 -8.88 -14.53 3.56
CA ALA A 29 -10.20 -14.26 4.08
C ALA A 29 -11.27 -14.49 3.00
N THR A 30 -12.47 -14.92 3.41
CA THR A 30 -13.59 -15.02 2.46
C THR A 30 -14.03 -13.62 2.01
N PRO A 31 -14.52 -13.47 0.75
CA PRO A 31 -14.96 -12.18 0.23
C PRO A 31 -16.02 -11.52 1.11
N GLU A 32 -16.98 -12.29 1.62
CA GLU A 32 -18.08 -11.77 2.44
C GLU A 32 -17.58 -11.23 3.78
N TYR A 33 -16.58 -11.89 4.36
CA TYR A 33 -15.96 -11.46 5.61
C TYR A 33 -15.13 -10.19 5.40
N ALA A 34 -14.37 -10.13 4.30
CA ALA A 34 -13.55 -8.98 3.94
C ALA A 34 -14.40 -7.73 3.62
N GLU A 35 -15.50 -7.89 2.88
CA GLU A 35 -16.46 -6.80 2.60
C GLU A 35 -17.09 -6.28 3.89
N LYS A 36 -17.55 -7.19 4.76
CA LYS A 36 -18.12 -6.81 6.05
C LYS A 36 -17.14 -5.97 6.88
N LEU A 37 -15.89 -6.39 6.97
CA LEU A 37 -14.86 -5.63 7.68
C LEU A 37 -14.59 -4.29 7.02
N ALA A 38 -14.46 -4.24 5.71
CA ALA A 38 -14.22 -2.99 4.99
C ALA A 38 -15.34 -1.95 5.19
N THR A 39 -16.60 -2.38 5.38
CA THR A 39 -17.70 -1.47 5.70
C THR A 39 -17.59 -0.79 7.07
N SER A 40 -16.78 -1.32 8.00
CA SER A 40 -16.45 -0.63 9.25
C SER A 40 -15.71 0.69 9.01
N TRP A 41 -15.00 0.80 7.88
CA TRP A 41 -14.28 2.02 7.50
C TRP A 41 -15.17 2.92 6.63
N GLN A 42 -15.93 3.81 7.29
CA GLN A 42 -16.99 4.59 6.61
C GLN A 42 -16.49 5.89 5.96
N LEU A 43 -15.68 6.68 6.67
CA LEU A 43 -15.33 8.07 6.28
C LEU A 43 -13.84 8.30 6.07
N GLY A 44 -12.97 7.43 6.59
CA GLY A 44 -11.53 7.64 6.55
C GLY A 44 -10.98 7.55 5.12
N ARG A 45 -10.19 8.54 4.73
CA ARG A 45 -9.44 8.52 3.46
C ARG A 45 -8.19 7.66 3.60
N VAL A 46 -7.52 7.37 2.49
CA VAL A 46 -6.25 6.62 2.48
C VAL A 46 -5.20 7.25 3.40
N ARG A 47 -5.16 8.58 3.48
CA ARG A 47 -4.26 9.29 4.40
C ARG A 47 -4.48 8.91 5.86
N GLU A 48 -5.75 8.80 6.28
CA GLU A 48 -6.11 8.41 7.64
C GLU A 48 -5.78 6.95 7.90
N LEU A 49 -6.00 6.07 6.90
CA LEU A 49 -5.59 4.67 7.00
C LEU A 49 -4.06 4.54 7.14
N ARG A 50 -3.29 5.35 6.40
CA ARG A 50 -1.82 5.36 6.46
C ARG A 50 -1.28 5.81 7.82
N SER A 51 -1.92 6.83 8.41
CA SER A 51 -1.56 7.38 9.72
C SER A 51 -2.18 6.64 10.90
N ALA A 52 -3.11 5.71 10.64
CA ALA A 52 -3.77 4.93 11.67
C ALA A 52 -2.76 4.19 12.54
N THR A 53 -3.00 4.24 13.85
CA THR A 53 -2.23 3.45 14.81
C THR A 53 -2.75 2.02 14.84
N LEU A 54 -1.89 1.07 15.23
CA LEU A 54 -2.31 -0.32 15.43
C LEU A 54 -3.55 -0.40 16.34
N LYS A 55 -3.55 0.35 17.45
CA LYS A 55 -4.67 0.37 18.39
C LYS A 55 -5.98 0.81 17.71
N HIS A 56 -5.93 1.87 16.89
CA HIS A 56 -7.12 2.34 16.18
C HIS A 56 -7.67 1.27 15.23
N LEU A 57 -6.80 0.58 14.48
CA LEU A 57 -7.22 -0.52 13.60
C LEU A 57 -7.74 -1.72 14.39
N GLN A 58 -7.20 -1.99 15.58
CA GLN A 58 -7.69 -3.07 16.43
C GLN A 58 -9.05 -2.76 17.06
N ASP A 59 -9.32 -1.50 17.42
CA ASP A 59 -10.63 -1.04 17.88
C ASP A 59 -11.68 -1.19 16.76
N ASP A 60 -11.34 -0.84 15.52
CA ASP A 60 -12.30 -0.86 14.40
C ASP A 60 -12.54 -2.25 13.79
N PHE A 61 -11.48 -3.07 13.68
CA PHE A 61 -11.52 -4.36 12.97
C PHE A 61 -11.37 -5.59 13.89
N GLY A 62 -11.02 -5.38 15.16
CA GLY A 62 -10.66 -6.44 16.10
C GLY A 62 -9.15 -6.69 16.15
N ASN A 63 -8.71 -7.38 17.22
CA ASN A 63 -7.29 -7.50 17.57
C ASN A 63 -6.43 -8.15 16.47
N ASP A 64 -6.85 -9.30 15.96
CA ASP A 64 -6.14 -10.04 14.90
C ASP A 64 -6.18 -9.31 13.56
N VAL A 65 -7.38 -8.91 13.12
CA VAL A 65 -7.58 -8.25 11.82
C VAL A 65 -6.87 -6.90 11.77
N GLY A 66 -6.96 -6.11 12.85
CA GLY A 66 -6.27 -4.83 12.96
C GLY A 66 -4.75 -4.97 12.90
N LEU A 67 -4.18 -6.02 13.50
CA LEU A 67 -2.76 -6.32 13.40
C LEU A 67 -2.35 -6.72 11.98
N CYS A 68 -3.15 -7.56 11.33
CA CYS A 68 -2.93 -8.00 9.95
C CYS A 68 -2.95 -6.81 8.99
N ILE A 69 -3.96 -5.95 9.06
CA ILE A 69 -4.07 -4.75 8.22
C ILE A 69 -2.88 -3.81 8.47
N TYR A 70 -2.54 -3.55 9.74
CA TYR A 70 -1.42 -2.66 10.09
C TYR A 70 -0.10 -3.14 9.47
N ARG A 71 0.20 -4.44 9.55
CA ARG A 71 1.40 -5.02 8.95
C ARG A 71 1.38 -4.92 7.43
N SER A 72 0.26 -5.29 6.81
CA SER A 72 0.12 -5.25 5.36
C SER A 72 0.30 -3.85 4.78
N ILE A 73 -0.22 -2.81 5.45
CA ILE A 73 -0.01 -1.40 5.06
C ILE A 73 1.49 -1.07 5.07
N ARG A 74 2.21 -1.44 6.13
CA ARG A 74 3.65 -1.15 6.27
C ARG A 74 4.49 -1.89 5.25
N GLU A 75 4.14 -3.15 4.96
CA GLU A 75 4.77 -3.95 3.91
C GLU A 75 4.57 -3.30 2.54
N ASP A 76 3.32 -2.98 2.17
CA ASP A 76 3.03 -2.38 0.85
C ASP A 76 3.70 -1.01 0.68
N MET A 77 3.75 -0.20 1.74
CA MET A 77 4.48 1.08 1.73
C MET A 77 5.99 0.89 1.55
N LEU A 78 6.56 -0.12 2.20
CA LEU A 78 7.99 -0.42 2.11
C LEU A 78 8.35 -0.93 0.71
N GLU A 79 7.52 -1.80 0.15
CA GLU A 79 7.69 -2.31 -1.22
C GLU A 79 7.59 -1.17 -2.25
N ASP A 80 6.58 -0.31 -2.15
CA ASP A 80 6.43 0.87 -3.02
C ASP A 80 7.65 1.81 -2.94
N TRP A 81 8.23 1.97 -1.75
CA TRP A 81 9.45 2.76 -1.54
C TRP A 81 10.69 2.11 -2.16
N GLN A 82 10.86 0.81 -1.98
CA GLN A 82 11.98 0.06 -2.56
C GLN A 82 11.92 0.07 -4.09
N GLU A 83 10.73 -0.13 -4.67
CA GLU A 83 10.54 -0.03 -6.13
C GLU A 83 10.90 1.36 -6.66
N THR A 84 10.47 2.43 -5.95
CA THR A 84 10.80 3.81 -6.32
C THR A 84 12.32 4.04 -6.30
N THR A 85 13.01 3.50 -5.30
CA THR A 85 14.46 3.63 -5.17
C THR A 85 15.20 2.85 -6.27
N ALA A 86 14.79 1.60 -6.52
CA ALA A 86 15.38 0.76 -7.57
C ALA A 86 15.20 1.37 -8.97
N ALA A 87 14.02 1.93 -9.25
CA ALA A 87 13.74 2.64 -10.48
C ALA A 87 14.65 3.87 -10.64
N ALA A 88 14.79 4.68 -9.59
CA ALA A 88 15.65 5.87 -9.61
C ALA A 88 17.13 5.52 -9.87
N VAL A 89 17.65 4.49 -9.20
CA VAL A 89 19.03 3.99 -9.41
C VAL A 89 19.22 3.50 -10.84
N THR A 90 18.26 2.75 -11.37
CA THR A 90 18.31 2.24 -12.75
C THR A 90 18.35 3.39 -13.76
N ILE A 91 17.49 4.40 -13.59
CA ILE A 91 17.46 5.59 -14.45
C ILE A 91 18.78 6.34 -14.39
N TYR A 92 19.33 6.57 -13.18
CA TYR A 92 20.62 7.24 -13.02
C TYR A 92 21.75 6.48 -13.74
N ARG A 93 21.78 5.15 -13.59
CA ARG A 93 22.77 4.29 -14.25
C ARG A 93 22.67 4.34 -15.77
N LEU A 94 21.47 4.30 -16.32
CA LEU A 94 21.26 4.40 -17.77
C LEU A 94 21.76 5.73 -18.32
N LYS A 95 21.38 6.86 -17.68
CA LYS A 95 21.84 8.20 -18.08
C LYS A 95 23.37 8.32 -18.03
N TYR A 96 24.00 7.73 -17.02
CA TYR A 96 25.46 7.74 -16.89
C TYR A 96 26.14 6.95 -18.02
N VAL A 97 25.62 5.77 -18.36
CA VAL A 97 26.15 4.94 -19.47
C VAL A 97 25.98 5.64 -20.82
N GLU A 98 24.87 6.33 -21.05
CA GLU A 98 24.65 7.12 -22.27
C GLU A 98 25.63 8.30 -22.38
N ALA A 99 25.87 9.01 -21.28
CA ALA A 99 26.85 10.11 -21.23
C ALA A 99 28.28 9.64 -21.56
N LEU A 100 28.67 8.44 -21.10
CA LEU A 100 29.97 7.85 -21.43
C LEU A 100 30.10 7.43 -22.90
N LYS A 101 28.99 7.02 -23.54
CA LYS A 101 29.00 6.66 -24.97
C LYS A 101 29.03 7.88 -25.90
N GLY A 102 28.50 9.02 -25.46
CA GLY A 102 28.53 10.28 -26.22
C GLY A 102 29.84 11.06 -26.15
N GLY A 103 30.82 10.62 -25.35
CA GLY A 103 32.11 11.29 -25.15
C GLY A 103 33.27 10.81 -26.03
N SER A 104 33.02 9.87 -26.95
CA SER A 104 33.99 9.44 -27.98
C SER A 104 33.58 10.02 -29.33
N SER A 105 33.97 11.27 -29.60
CA SER A 105 34.10 11.83 -30.95
C SER A 105 35.42 12.57 -31.06
#